data_AF-A0A954XDE7-F1
#
_entry.id   AF-A0A954XDE7-F1
#
_cell.length_a   1.000
_cell.length_b   1.000
_cell.length_c   1.000
_cell.angle_alpha   90.00
_cell.angle_beta   90.00
_cell.angle_gamma   90.00
#
_symmetry.space_group_name_H-M   'P 1'
#
loop_
_entity.id
_entity.type
_entity.pdbx_description
1 polymer ?
#
loop_
_entity_poly.entity_id
_entity_poly.type
_entity_poly.pdbx_seq_one_letter_code
_entity_poly.pdbx_strand_id
1 'polypeptide(L)'
;YREMTEWALPTELQLQYEDVTRQMDHDPRWDSLKRFVRGGFWRNFKVKYPETDEMYARMMMVSRRFEQARQNGAEGADYENARRCLYRGQCNCSYWHGAFGGVYLPHLRNAVYNQLIAADNLIDRATGKTGPRVEATVDDFNFDARQEIRLSNDKLTCLFAPSAGGQMYELDVRSICHNLLATLARRPESYHRLVRGGAEAGGIASIQQEIIFKQQGLEERLHYDAHPRKSLIDHFYDNEATLESVQSVEAVERGDFATGVYESRVRRSPDRVQVQLSREGNAWGLPIRTTKAVTSQAGSNTLEIAYLLEDLPKDQVLHFGVELNFAGLPSGAEDRFFHRARGERLGHLGTALDLHEIESLGMVDQWLGIDVRLRVNRPTSLWTFPIETVSQSEGGYELVHQSVVMMPHWWIRGDETGRWSVTMMLEMDTSQAESRMKPAAAAVTV
;
A
#
# COMPACT_ATOMS: atom_id res chain seq x y z
N TYR A 1 -12.90 -26.43 -6.62
CA TYR A 1 -14.10 -26.80 -5.83
C TYR A 1 -15.13 -25.69 -5.97
N ARG A 2 -16.39 -25.92 -5.57
CA ARG A 2 -17.53 -25.03 -5.90
C ARG A 2 -17.44 -23.69 -5.16
N GLU A 3 -17.08 -23.75 -3.90
CA GLU A 3 -16.94 -22.63 -2.96
C GLU A 3 -15.99 -21.56 -3.52
N MET A 4 -14.90 -21.99 -4.19
CA MET A 4 -13.97 -21.08 -4.87
C MET A 4 -14.65 -20.21 -5.93
N THR A 5 -15.64 -20.75 -6.64
CA THR A 5 -16.35 -19.99 -7.67
C THR A 5 -17.24 -18.91 -7.06
N GLU A 6 -17.65 -19.07 -5.81
CA GLU A 6 -18.48 -18.10 -5.08
C GLU A 6 -17.59 -16.98 -4.52
N TRP A 7 -16.47 -17.34 -3.87
CA TRP A 7 -15.52 -16.36 -3.30
C TRP A 7 -14.86 -15.47 -4.35
N ALA A 8 -14.63 -16.00 -5.56
CA ALA A 8 -14.02 -15.27 -6.67
C ALA A 8 -14.98 -14.28 -7.36
N LEU A 9 -16.24 -14.18 -6.93
CA LEU A 9 -17.16 -13.14 -7.40
C LEU A 9 -16.82 -11.79 -6.76
N PRO A 10 -17.01 -10.68 -7.50
CA PRO A 10 -17.13 -9.36 -6.88
C PRO A 10 -18.20 -9.38 -5.77
N THR A 11 -17.98 -8.62 -4.70
CA THR A 11 -18.80 -8.67 -3.48
C THR A 11 -20.31 -8.52 -3.75
N GLU A 12 -20.71 -7.60 -4.63
CA GLU A 12 -22.11 -7.39 -5.00
C GLU A 12 -22.74 -8.64 -5.66
N LEU A 13 -22.01 -9.29 -6.56
CA LEU A 13 -22.45 -10.51 -7.22
C LEU A 13 -22.45 -11.71 -6.26
N GLN A 14 -21.53 -11.73 -5.29
CA GLN A 14 -21.51 -12.74 -4.24
C GLN A 14 -22.78 -12.63 -3.36
N LEU A 15 -23.18 -11.42 -2.97
CA LEU A 15 -24.42 -11.18 -2.24
C LEU A 15 -25.66 -11.63 -3.03
N GLN A 16 -25.74 -11.29 -4.32
CA GLN A 16 -26.83 -11.74 -5.19
C GLN A 16 -26.87 -13.27 -5.32
N TYR A 17 -25.71 -13.90 -5.47
CA TYR A 17 -25.59 -15.35 -5.52
C TYR A 17 -26.11 -16.01 -4.24
N GLU A 18 -25.74 -15.49 -3.08
CA GLU A 18 -26.19 -15.98 -1.77
C GLU A 18 -27.71 -15.81 -1.61
N ASP A 19 -28.27 -14.67 -2.01
CA ASP A 19 -29.70 -14.40 -1.91
C ASP A 19 -30.52 -15.33 -2.85
N VAL A 20 -30.07 -15.53 -4.10
CA VAL A 20 -30.70 -16.49 -5.03
C VAL A 20 -30.62 -17.92 -4.49
N THR A 21 -29.47 -18.31 -3.94
CA THR A 21 -29.28 -19.64 -3.35
C THR A 21 -30.24 -19.86 -2.18
N ARG A 22 -30.39 -18.87 -1.28
CA ARG A 22 -31.33 -18.93 -0.16
C ARG A 22 -32.80 -18.98 -0.61
N GLN A 23 -33.17 -18.22 -1.64
CA GLN A 23 -34.54 -18.24 -2.18
C GLN A 23 -34.90 -19.57 -2.84
N MET A 24 -33.92 -20.21 -3.48
CA MET A 24 -34.09 -21.47 -4.20
C MET A 24 -33.94 -22.70 -3.31
N ASP A 25 -33.45 -22.59 -2.08
CA ASP A 25 -33.09 -23.73 -1.23
C ASP A 25 -34.28 -24.68 -0.95
N HIS A 26 -35.50 -24.16 -0.96
CA HIS A 26 -36.74 -24.93 -0.79
C HIS A 26 -37.46 -25.25 -2.11
N ASP A 27 -36.94 -24.84 -3.27
CA ASP A 27 -37.53 -25.18 -4.57
C ASP A 27 -37.19 -26.64 -4.94
N PRO A 28 -38.18 -27.50 -5.25
CA PRO A 28 -37.94 -28.90 -5.60
C PRO A 28 -37.02 -29.11 -6.80
N ARG A 29 -36.85 -28.11 -7.66
CA ARG A 29 -35.98 -28.17 -8.85
C ARG A 29 -34.54 -27.81 -8.52
N TRP A 30 -34.26 -27.23 -7.36
CA TRP A 30 -32.94 -26.68 -7.04
C TRP A 30 -31.81 -27.70 -7.15
N ASP A 31 -32.00 -28.94 -6.69
CA ASP A 31 -31.00 -30.01 -6.83
C ASP A 31 -30.62 -30.31 -8.29
N SER A 32 -31.56 -30.13 -9.21
CA SER A 32 -31.30 -30.24 -10.64
C SER A 32 -30.64 -28.98 -11.21
N LEU A 33 -31.12 -27.79 -10.81
CA LEU A 33 -30.68 -26.50 -11.34
C LEU A 33 -29.29 -26.08 -10.83
N LYS A 34 -28.95 -26.40 -9.58
CA LYS A 34 -27.69 -25.98 -8.94
C LYS A 34 -26.43 -26.46 -9.66
N ARG A 35 -26.53 -27.50 -10.50
CA ARG A 35 -25.42 -27.98 -11.35
C ARG A 35 -25.11 -27.07 -12.54
N PHE A 36 -26.04 -26.19 -12.91
CA PHE A 36 -25.89 -25.22 -14.00
C PHE A 36 -25.57 -23.82 -13.51
N VAL A 37 -25.76 -23.56 -12.22
CA VAL A 37 -25.32 -22.32 -11.57
C VAL A 37 -23.79 -22.25 -11.62
N ARG A 38 -23.27 -21.10 -12.03
CA ARG A 38 -21.83 -20.82 -12.17
C ARG A 38 -21.50 -19.55 -11.40
N GLY A 39 -20.37 -19.56 -10.71
CA GLY A 39 -19.77 -18.37 -10.12
C GLY A 39 -18.61 -17.83 -10.96
N GLY A 40 -17.70 -17.12 -10.31
CA GLY A 40 -16.43 -16.66 -10.88
C GLY A 40 -15.38 -17.77 -10.99
N PHE A 41 -14.16 -17.36 -11.35
CA PHE A 41 -12.98 -18.23 -11.38
C PHE A 41 -11.81 -17.53 -10.70
N TRP A 42 -10.86 -18.30 -10.18
CA TRP A 42 -9.83 -17.80 -9.24
C TRP A 42 -9.06 -16.55 -9.70
N ARG A 43 -8.76 -16.40 -11.00
CA ARG A 43 -8.02 -15.21 -11.48
C ARG A 43 -8.80 -13.91 -11.32
N ASN A 44 -10.12 -13.95 -11.11
CA ASN A 44 -10.92 -12.78 -10.80
C ASN A 44 -10.52 -12.10 -9.49
N PHE A 45 -9.78 -12.78 -8.60
CA PHE A 45 -9.24 -12.14 -7.39
C PHE A 45 -8.32 -10.96 -7.70
N LYS A 46 -7.64 -10.98 -8.86
CA LYS A 46 -6.86 -9.84 -9.36
C LYS A 46 -7.72 -8.59 -9.61
N VAL A 47 -8.98 -8.79 -9.97
CA VAL A 47 -9.96 -7.70 -10.16
C VAL A 47 -10.63 -7.34 -8.84
N LYS A 48 -11.02 -8.35 -8.03
CA LYS A 48 -11.65 -8.13 -6.72
C LYS A 48 -10.72 -7.38 -5.75
N TYR A 49 -9.44 -7.69 -5.79
CA TYR A 49 -8.39 -7.09 -4.98
C TYR A 49 -7.24 -6.60 -5.86
N PRO A 50 -7.22 -5.30 -6.23
CA PRO A 50 -6.12 -4.70 -6.99
C PRO A 50 -4.74 -4.99 -6.42
N GLU A 51 -4.60 -5.09 -5.09
CA GLU A 51 -3.33 -5.39 -4.42
C GLU A 51 -2.81 -6.82 -4.70
N THR A 52 -3.70 -7.76 -5.06
CA THR A 52 -3.29 -9.08 -5.53
C THR A 52 -2.78 -9.04 -6.97
N ASP A 53 -3.33 -8.15 -7.80
CA ASP A 53 -2.84 -7.92 -9.15
C ASP A 53 -1.49 -7.20 -9.14
N GLU A 54 -1.29 -6.22 -8.26
CA GLU A 54 0.01 -5.58 -8.02
C GLU A 54 1.08 -6.61 -7.64
N MET A 55 0.77 -7.51 -6.69
CA MET A 55 1.70 -8.56 -6.27
C MET A 55 1.97 -9.56 -7.42
N TYR A 56 0.95 -9.89 -8.22
CA TYR A 56 1.10 -10.72 -9.41
C TYR A 56 1.97 -10.04 -10.48
N ALA A 57 1.72 -8.76 -10.75
CA ALA A 57 2.49 -7.93 -11.66
C ALA A 57 3.95 -7.86 -11.23
N ARG A 58 4.21 -7.61 -9.94
CA ARG A 58 5.56 -7.64 -9.37
C ARG A 58 6.24 -8.99 -9.55
N MET A 59 5.53 -10.08 -9.31
CA MET A 59 6.05 -11.44 -9.56
C MET A 59 6.39 -11.66 -11.04
N MET A 60 5.54 -11.20 -11.96
CA MET A 60 5.79 -11.28 -13.40
C MET A 60 6.97 -10.42 -13.84
N MET A 61 7.15 -9.23 -13.27
CA MET A 61 8.33 -8.38 -13.50
C MET A 61 9.62 -9.11 -13.10
N VAL A 62 9.67 -9.67 -11.88
CA VAL A 62 10.82 -10.44 -11.40
C VAL A 62 11.05 -11.68 -12.28
N SER A 63 9.98 -12.37 -12.69
CA SER A 63 10.07 -13.52 -13.61
C SER A 63 10.66 -13.15 -14.97
N ARG A 64 10.26 -12.01 -15.56
CA ARG A 64 10.83 -11.51 -16.83
C ARG A 64 12.30 -11.15 -16.66
N ARG A 65 12.65 -10.48 -15.57
CA ARG A 65 14.06 -10.15 -15.24
C ARG A 65 14.91 -11.41 -15.07
N PHE A 66 14.38 -12.41 -14.38
CA PHE A 66 15.05 -13.70 -14.18
C PHE A 66 15.32 -14.39 -15.52
N GLU A 67 14.32 -14.46 -16.39
CA GLU A 67 14.46 -15.06 -17.72
C GLU A 67 15.42 -14.26 -18.61
N GLN A 68 15.38 -12.93 -18.57
CA GLN A 68 16.33 -12.09 -19.30
C GLN A 68 17.77 -12.31 -18.82
N ALA A 69 17.98 -12.44 -17.51
CA ALA A 69 19.29 -12.75 -16.95
C ALA A 69 19.80 -14.11 -17.47
N ARG A 70 18.91 -15.13 -17.53
CA ARG A 70 19.22 -16.44 -18.12
C ARG A 70 19.68 -16.34 -19.57
N GLN A 71 18.94 -15.60 -20.38
CA GLN A 71 19.23 -15.40 -21.80
C GLN A 71 20.56 -14.66 -22.01
N ASN A 72 20.93 -13.79 -21.06
CA ASN A 72 22.21 -13.08 -21.05
C ASN A 72 23.35 -13.91 -20.42
N GLY A 73 23.12 -15.19 -20.10
CA GLY A 73 24.15 -16.10 -19.59
C GLY A 73 24.39 -16.02 -18.08
N ALA A 74 23.47 -15.44 -17.30
CA ALA A 74 23.58 -15.46 -15.84
C ALA A 74 23.46 -16.90 -15.31
N GLU A 75 24.43 -17.29 -14.48
CA GLU A 75 24.53 -18.61 -13.86
C GLU A 75 25.12 -18.51 -12.45
N GLY A 76 25.29 -19.65 -11.78
CA GLY A 76 25.89 -19.73 -10.45
C GLY A 76 24.91 -19.56 -9.29
N ALA A 77 25.46 -19.52 -8.07
CA ALA A 77 24.68 -19.67 -6.84
C ALA A 77 23.61 -18.57 -6.65
N ASP A 78 23.93 -17.31 -6.96
CA ASP A 78 22.98 -16.20 -6.84
C ASP A 78 21.80 -16.37 -7.79
N TYR A 79 22.04 -16.76 -9.04
CA TYR A 79 20.97 -17.02 -10.02
C TYR A 79 20.07 -18.19 -9.58
N GLU A 80 20.65 -19.30 -9.10
CA GLU A 80 19.92 -20.45 -8.60
C GLU A 80 19.09 -20.11 -7.34
N ASN A 81 19.63 -19.29 -6.45
CA ASN A 81 18.92 -18.79 -5.29
C ASN A 81 17.80 -17.82 -5.69
N ALA A 82 18.01 -16.97 -6.70
CA ALA A 82 16.97 -16.09 -7.25
C ALA A 82 15.78 -16.91 -7.75
N ARG A 83 16.03 -18.02 -8.46
CA ARG A 83 14.96 -18.94 -8.92
C ARG A 83 14.15 -19.48 -7.74
N ARG A 84 14.82 -19.91 -6.67
CA ARG A 84 14.15 -20.43 -5.47
C ARG A 84 13.28 -19.38 -4.82
N CYS A 85 13.78 -18.16 -4.68
CA CYS A 85 13.04 -17.03 -4.14
C CYS A 85 11.83 -16.68 -5.02
N LEU A 86 12.00 -16.61 -6.34
CA LEU A 86 10.90 -16.38 -7.28
C LEU A 86 9.77 -17.41 -7.11
N TYR A 87 10.10 -18.71 -7.04
CA TYR A 87 9.09 -19.76 -6.85
C TYR A 87 8.42 -19.70 -5.47
N ARG A 88 9.14 -19.30 -4.42
CA ARG A 88 8.53 -19.06 -3.10
C ARG A 88 7.58 -17.86 -3.13
N GLY A 89 7.90 -16.82 -3.89
CA GLY A 89 7.02 -15.68 -4.14
C GLY A 89 5.72 -16.04 -4.89
N GLN A 90 5.63 -17.23 -5.48
CA GLN A 90 4.42 -17.71 -6.15
C GLN A 90 3.48 -18.52 -5.22
N CYS A 91 3.76 -18.54 -3.90
CA CYS A 91 2.87 -19.16 -2.93
C CYS A 91 1.48 -18.50 -2.96
N ASN A 92 0.46 -19.27 -3.32
CA ASN A 92 -0.86 -18.74 -3.68
C ASN A 92 -1.62 -18.04 -2.54
N CYS A 93 -1.33 -18.34 -1.27
CA CYS A 93 -2.21 -17.98 -0.15
C CYS A 93 -2.51 -16.48 -0.04
N SER A 94 -1.55 -15.61 -0.36
CA SER A 94 -1.73 -14.15 -0.29
C SER A 94 -2.41 -13.55 -1.52
N TYR A 95 -2.64 -14.32 -2.59
CA TYR A 95 -3.19 -13.82 -3.85
C TYR A 95 -4.72 -13.85 -3.93
N TRP A 96 -5.41 -14.28 -2.87
CA TRP A 96 -6.86 -14.40 -2.84
C TRP A 96 -7.41 -14.45 -1.42
N HIS A 97 -8.74 -14.38 -1.26
CA HIS A 97 -9.42 -14.56 0.02
C HIS A 97 -10.68 -15.42 -0.16
N GLY A 98 -10.97 -16.25 0.84
CA GLY A 98 -12.15 -17.10 0.92
C GLY A 98 -12.51 -17.29 2.39
N ALA A 99 -12.65 -18.53 2.86
CA ALA A 99 -12.86 -18.80 4.28
C ALA A 99 -11.63 -18.50 5.17
N PHE A 100 -10.44 -18.43 4.58
CA PHE A 100 -9.18 -18.16 5.26
C PHE A 100 -8.71 -16.74 4.97
N GLY A 101 -8.07 -16.10 5.96
CA GLY A 101 -7.66 -14.69 5.86
C GLY A 101 -6.96 -14.34 4.54
N GLY A 102 -6.04 -15.18 4.03
CA GLY A 102 -5.52 -15.06 2.66
C GLY A 102 -4.84 -13.71 2.41
N VAL A 103 -5.25 -12.98 1.37
CA VAL A 103 -4.75 -11.63 1.07
C VAL A 103 -4.93 -10.69 2.27
N TYR A 104 -5.93 -10.86 3.14
CA TYR A 104 -6.11 -10.00 4.32
C TYR A 104 -5.03 -10.18 5.39
N LEU A 105 -4.22 -11.24 5.35
CA LEU A 105 -3.16 -11.48 6.32
C LEU A 105 -1.84 -10.78 5.91
N PRO A 106 -1.41 -9.71 6.61
CA PRO A 106 -0.24 -8.95 6.20
C PRO A 106 1.04 -9.78 6.15
N HIS A 107 1.21 -10.74 7.07
CA HIS A 107 2.39 -11.60 7.12
C HIS A 107 2.52 -12.50 5.87
N LEU A 108 1.41 -12.90 5.24
CA LEU A 108 1.44 -13.67 3.99
C LEU A 108 1.83 -12.79 2.80
N ARG A 109 1.28 -11.57 2.70
CA ARG A 109 1.68 -10.60 1.67
C ARG A 109 3.16 -10.24 1.81
N ASN A 110 3.60 -9.93 3.03
CA ASN A 110 4.99 -9.58 3.33
C ASN A 110 5.95 -10.74 3.01
N ALA A 111 5.57 -11.99 3.28
CA ALA A 111 6.39 -13.15 2.93
C ALA A 111 6.57 -13.30 1.41
N VAL A 112 5.52 -13.06 0.61
CA VAL A 112 5.63 -13.07 -0.85
C VAL A 112 6.52 -11.93 -1.34
N TYR A 113 6.25 -10.69 -0.95
CA TYR A 113 7.09 -9.55 -1.35
C TYR A 113 8.55 -9.73 -0.91
N ASN A 114 8.80 -10.27 0.28
CA ASN A 114 10.14 -10.57 0.75
C ASN A 114 10.90 -11.49 -0.21
N GLN A 115 10.25 -12.57 -0.68
CA GLN A 115 10.86 -13.48 -1.63
C GLN A 115 11.02 -12.86 -3.02
N LEU A 116 10.07 -12.04 -3.47
CA LEU A 116 10.19 -11.34 -4.77
C LEU A 116 11.32 -10.32 -4.76
N ILE A 117 11.46 -9.52 -3.69
CA ILE A 117 12.55 -8.55 -3.54
C ILE A 117 13.90 -9.26 -3.38
N ALA A 118 13.95 -10.38 -2.63
CA ALA A 118 15.15 -11.19 -2.52
C ALA A 118 15.58 -11.75 -3.89
N ALA A 119 14.65 -12.25 -4.70
CA ALA A 119 14.93 -12.68 -6.07
C ALA A 119 15.46 -11.52 -6.94
N ASP A 120 14.82 -10.35 -6.86
CA ASP A 120 15.23 -9.13 -7.57
C ASP A 120 16.66 -8.69 -7.22
N ASN A 121 17.00 -8.73 -5.91
CA ASN A 121 18.33 -8.48 -5.38
C ASN A 121 19.38 -9.49 -5.90
N LEU A 122 19.03 -10.78 -5.90
CA LEU A 122 19.93 -11.85 -6.35
C LEU A 122 20.15 -11.81 -7.86
N ILE A 123 19.14 -11.43 -8.65
CA ILE A 123 19.30 -11.18 -10.10
C ILE A 123 20.29 -10.05 -10.35
N ASP A 124 20.22 -8.96 -9.57
CA ASP A 124 21.20 -7.86 -9.68
C ASP A 124 22.63 -8.35 -9.41
N ARG A 125 22.84 -9.16 -8.36
CA ARG A 125 24.16 -9.73 -8.07
C ARG A 125 24.65 -10.66 -9.17
N ALA A 126 23.80 -11.58 -9.63
CA ALA A 126 24.11 -12.53 -10.70
C ALA A 126 24.43 -11.84 -12.05
N THR A 127 23.97 -10.60 -12.24
CA THR A 127 24.22 -9.80 -13.44
C THR A 127 25.27 -8.69 -13.23
N GLY A 128 25.99 -8.70 -12.11
CA GLY A 128 27.05 -7.74 -11.82
C GLY A 128 26.58 -6.32 -11.49
N LYS A 129 25.27 -6.11 -11.26
CA LYS A 129 24.71 -4.83 -10.79
C LYS A 129 24.97 -4.64 -9.29
N THR A 130 26.24 -4.49 -8.91
CA THR A 130 26.68 -4.25 -7.54
C THR A 130 27.08 -2.80 -7.30
N GLY A 131 26.83 -2.28 -6.10
CA GLY A 131 27.19 -0.92 -5.70
C GLY A 131 26.14 0.15 -6.00
N PRO A 132 26.47 1.43 -5.70
CA PRO A 132 25.57 2.57 -5.88
C PRO A 132 25.12 2.72 -7.34
N ARG A 133 23.80 2.78 -7.56
CA ARG A 133 23.21 2.97 -8.90
C ARG A 133 21.83 3.61 -8.78
N VAL A 134 21.36 4.25 -9.84
CA VAL A 134 19.96 4.68 -9.94
C VAL A 134 19.50 4.59 -11.40
N GLU A 135 18.28 4.10 -11.62
CA GLU A 135 17.68 3.93 -12.94
C GLU A 135 16.17 4.21 -12.88
N ALA A 136 15.59 4.56 -14.02
CA ALA A 136 14.14 4.55 -14.18
C ALA A 136 13.71 3.99 -15.53
N THR A 137 12.71 3.12 -15.49
CA THR A 137 12.09 2.46 -16.65
C THR A 137 10.60 2.75 -16.67
N VAL A 138 10.03 2.84 -17.87
CA VAL A 138 8.61 3.11 -18.10
C VAL A 138 8.07 1.96 -18.94
N ASP A 139 7.02 1.30 -18.46
CA ASP A 139 6.40 0.14 -19.13
C ASP A 139 4.98 -0.07 -18.57
N ASP A 140 4.19 -0.91 -19.21
CA ASP A 140 2.95 -1.44 -18.65
C ASP A 140 3.29 -2.58 -17.68
N PHE A 141 3.42 -2.23 -16.39
CA PHE A 141 3.85 -3.18 -15.38
C PHE A 141 2.67 -3.97 -14.81
N ASN A 142 1.49 -3.35 -14.70
CA ASN A 142 0.30 -3.95 -14.10
C ASN A 142 -0.67 -4.61 -15.10
N PHE A 143 -0.38 -4.54 -16.40
CA PHE A 143 -1.19 -5.11 -17.49
C PHE A 143 -2.54 -4.41 -17.72
N ASP A 144 -2.62 -3.11 -17.41
CA ASP A 144 -3.80 -2.28 -17.65
C ASP A 144 -3.73 -1.46 -18.96
N ALA A 145 -2.66 -1.66 -19.75
CA ALA A 145 -2.35 -0.95 -20.99
C ALA A 145 -2.05 0.55 -20.82
N ARG A 146 -1.81 1.01 -19.59
CA ARG A 146 -1.25 2.32 -19.27
C ARG A 146 0.20 2.13 -18.80
N GLN A 147 0.97 3.21 -18.79
CA GLN A 147 2.38 3.14 -18.44
C GLN A 147 2.60 3.53 -16.99
N GLU A 148 3.25 2.65 -16.24
CA GLU A 148 3.79 2.91 -14.92
C GLU A 148 5.27 3.30 -15.02
N ILE A 149 5.78 3.87 -13.93
CA ILE A 149 7.18 4.28 -13.84
C ILE A 149 7.82 3.53 -12.69
N ARG A 150 8.88 2.77 -12.98
CA ARG A 150 9.77 2.20 -11.96
C ARG A 150 10.95 3.12 -11.76
N LEU A 151 11.14 3.61 -10.54
CA LEU A 151 12.34 4.34 -10.08
C LEU A 151 13.09 3.44 -9.10
N SER A 152 14.31 3.04 -9.40
CA SER A 152 15.07 2.13 -8.55
C SER A 152 16.49 2.58 -8.38
N ASN A 153 16.99 2.50 -7.15
CA ASN A 153 18.41 2.54 -6.85
C ASN A 153 18.86 1.23 -6.18
N ASP A 154 20.07 1.18 -5.64
CA ASP A 154 20.60 0.01 -4.92
C ASP A 154 19.97 -0.23 -3.54
N LYS A 155 19.24 0.74 -2.99
CA LYS A 155 18.60 0.69 -1.67
C LYS A 155 17.08 0.51 -1.73
N LEU A 156 16.44 1.07 -2.76
CA LEU A 156 15.00 1.27 -2.88
C LEU A 156 14.50 0.94 -4.29
N THR A 157 13.27 0.45 -4.40
CA THR A 157 12.53 0.39 -5.67
C THR A 157 11.14 0.97 -5.45
N CYS A 158 10.75 1.94 -6.28
CA CYS A 158 9.44 2.58 -6.25
C CYS A 158 8.72 2.32 -7.57
N LEU A 159 7.41 2.07 -7.52
CA LEU A 159 6.55 2.08 -8.70
C LEU A 159 5.48 3.16 -8.57
N PHE A 160 5.28 3.91 -9.66
CA PHE A 160 4.29 4.99 -9.75
C PHE A 160 3.26 4.70 -10.82
N ALA A 161 2.01 5.06 -10.55
CA ALA A 161 0.89 4.98 -11.50
C ALA A 161 0.41 6.39 -11.89
N PRO A 162 0.97 7.01 -12.95
CA PRO A 162 0.49 8.29 -13.47
C PRO A 162 -1.00 8.27 -13.80
N SER A 163 -1.52 7.12 -14.21
CA SER A 163 -2.93 6.90 -14.57
C SER A 163 -3.92 6.91 -13.39
N ALA A 164 -3.43 6.86 -12.15
CA ALA A 164 -4.23 6.74 -10.93
C ALA A 164 -3.62 7.59 -9.79
N GLY A 165 -3.87 8.90 -9.84
CA GLY A 165 -3.44 9.89 -8.85
C GLY A 165 -1.96 10.25 -8.88
N GLY A 166 -1.18 9.70 -9.82
CA GLY A 166 0.27 9.78 -9.75
C GLY A 166 0.83 9.15 -8.47
N GLN A 167 0.09 8.21 -7.88
CA GLN A 167 0.45 7.60 -6.61
C GLN A 167 1.68 6.71 -6.75
N MET A 168 2.48 6.62 -5.68
CA MET A 168 3.48 5.57 -5.50
C MET A 168 2.76 4.34 -4.94
N TYR A 169 2.66 3.26 -5.70
CA TYR A 169 1.91 2.06 -5.31
C TYR A 169 2.78 0.93 -4.78
N GLU A 170 4.10 0.99 -4.99
CA GLU A 170 5.10 0.07 -4.44
C GLU A 170 6.31 0.83 -3.91
N LEU A 171 6.83 0.43 -2.74
CA LEU A 171 8.05 0.97 -2.14
C LEU A 171 8.82 -0.16 -1.45
N ASP A 172 9.76 -0.75 -2.17
CA ASP A 172 10.63 -1.80 -1.66
C ASP A 172 11.85 -1.21 -0.95
N VAL A 173 12.11 -1.70 0.26
CA VAL A 173 13.37 -1.50 1.00
C VAL A 173 14.23 -2.74 0.82
N ARG A 174 15.25 -2.61 -0.02
CA ARG A 174 15.98 -3.75 -0.58
C ARG A 174 16.86 -4.47 0.43
N SER A 175 17.42 -3.76 1.40
CA SER A 175 18.28 -4.32 2.46
C SER A 175 17.56 -5.38 3.28
N ILE A 176 16.31 -5.11 3.66
CA ILE A 176 15.48 -6.01 4.49
C ILE A 176 14.45 -6.82 3.67
N CYS A 177 14.43 -6.63 2.34
CA CYS A 177 13.46 -7.26 1.44
C CYS A 177 12.02 -7.05 1.94
N HIS A 178 11.62 -5.80 2.14
CA HIS A 178 10.29 -5.44 2.64
C HIS A 178 9.62 -4.44 1.71
N ASN A 179 8.35 -4.67 1.37
CA ASN A 179 7.53 -3.71 0.63
C ASN A 179 6.68 -2.90 1.61
N LEU A 180 7.02 -1.62 1.78
CA LEU A 180 6.29 -0.68 2.64
C LEU A 180 4.90 -0.33 2.10
N LEU A 181 4.56 -0.71 0.86
CA LEU A 181 3.26 -0.47 0.23
C LEU A 181 2.49 -1.76 -0.09
N ALA A 182 2.84 -2.87 0.58
CA ALA A 182 2.02 -4.09 0.63
C ALA A 182 0.74 -3.93 1.48
N THR A 183 0.10 -2.78 1.33
CA THR A 183 -1.12 -2.32 2.01
C THR A 183 -2.34 -3.08 1.51
N LEU A 184 -3.50 -2.82 2.11
CA LEU A 184 -4.78 -3.31 1.63
C LEU A 184 -5.85 -2.27 1.96
N ALA A 185 -6.63 -1.85 0.96
CA ALA A 185 -7.74 -0.94 1.20
C ALA A 185 -8.92 -1.65 1.89
N ARG A 186 -9.70 -0.90 2.67
CA ARG A 186 -10.92 -1.41 3.32
C ARG A 186 -12.03 -1.53 2.27
N ARG A 187 -12.51 -2.76 2.06
CA ARG A 187 -13.52 -3.08 1.04
C ARG A 187 -14.70 -3.83 1.62
N PRO A 188 -15.89 -3.72 1.02
CA PRO A 188 -17.01 -4.56 1.42
C PRO A 188 -16.72 -6.03 1.08
N GLU A 189 -17.07 -6.92 2.01
CA GLU A 189 -17.14 -8.36 1.81
C GLU A 189 -18.55 -8.85 2.11
N SER A 190 -18.97 -9.95 1.48
CA SER A 190 -20.38 -10.40 1.60
C SER A 190 -20.76 -10.72 3.04
N TYR A 191 -19.81 -11.25 3.82
CA TYR A 191 -19.98 -11.57 5.23
C TYR A 191 -20.11 -10.34 6.15
N HIS A 192 -19.84 -9.11 5.69
CA HIS A 192 -20.07 -7.91 6.50
C HIS A 192 -21.55 -7.71 6.86
N ARG A 193 -22.49 -8.30 6.10
CA ARG A 193 -23.91 -8.33 6.48
C ARG A 193 -24.14 -9.03 7.83
N LEU A 194 -23.35 -10.05 8.13
CA LEU A 194 -23.43 -10.81 9.38
C LEU A 194 -22.84 -10.02 10.55
N VAL A 195 -21.76 -9.27 10.30
CA VAL A 195 -21.17 -8.36 11.29
C VAL A 195 -22.19 -7.29 11.71
N ARG A 196 -22.87 -6.67 10.74
CA ARG A 196 -23.94 -5.69 11.02
C ARG A 196 -25.13 -6.31 11.76
N GLY A 197 -25.62 -7.46 11.29
CA GLY A 197 -26.76 -8.15 11.93
C GLY A 197 -26.45 -8.68 13.34
N GLY A 198 -25.20 -9.07 13.62
CA GLY A 198 -24.77 -9.52 14.94
C GLY A 198 -24.80 -8.42 16.00
N ALA A 199 -24.59 -7.16 15.60
CA ALA A 199 -24.73 -6.00 16.47
C ALA A 199 -26.21 -5.74 16.83
N GLU A 200 -27.11 -5.81 15.85
CA GLU A 200 -28.56 -5.65 16.05
C GLU A 200 -29.16 -6.74 16.96
N ALA A 201 -28.60 -7.95 16.92
CA ALA A 201 -29.00 -9.08 17.76
C ALA A 201 -28.42 -9.04 19.19
N GLY A 202 -27.74 -7.96 19.58
CA GLY A 202 -27.33 -7.71 20.96
C GLY A 202 -25.95 -8.22 21.39
N GLY A 203 -25.05 -8.53 20.44
CA GLY A 203 -23.63 -8.74 20.71
C GLY A 203 -23.29 -9.96 21.60
N ILE A 204 -22.63 -10.94 20.99
CA ILE A 204 -22.22 -12.25 21.55
C ILE A 204 -23.36 -13.29 21.53
N ALA A 205 -23.23 -14.20 20.57
CA ALA A 205 -23.99 -15.44 20.36
C ALA A 205 -25.46 -15.30 19.91
N SER A 206 -25.69 -14.89 18.65
CA SER A 206 -26.95 -15.19 17.97
C SER A 206 -26.87 -16.58 17.31
N ILE A 207 -27.72 -17.50 17.80
CA ILE A 207 -27.77 -18.91 17.46
C ILE A 207 -28.38 -19.10 16.06
N GLN A 208 -27.50 -19.32 15.08
CA GLN A 208 -27.70 -20.13 13.86
C GLN A 208 -26.30 -20.35 13.25
N GLN A 209 -25.64 -21.45 13.67
CA GLN A 209 -24.28 -21.89 13.30
C GLN A 209 -23.13 -20.88 13.60
N GLU A 210 -22.52 -21.02 14.79
CA GLU A 210 -21.13 -20.65 15.17
C GLU A 210 -20.51 -19.36 14.59
N ILE A 211 -21.24 -18.24 14.60
CA ILE A 211 -20.65 -16.92 14.31
C ILE A 211 -19.91 -16.42 15.55
N ILE A 212 -18.58 -16.50 15.54
CA ILE A 212 -17.70 -15.99 16.61
C ILE A 212 -17.17 -14.61 16.21
N PHE A 213 -17.45 -13.60 17.03
CA PHE A 213 -16.80 -12.28 16.93
C PHE A 213 -15.69 -12.20 17.98
N LYS A 214 -14.45 -11.96 17.57
CA LYS A 214 -13.30 -11.92 18.50
C LYS A 214 -13.22 -10.62 19.31
N GLN A 215 -13.99 -9.60 18.93
CA GLN A 215 -14.07 -8.31 19.62
C GLN A 215 -15.45 -7.67 19.40
N GLN A 216 -15.85 -6.79 20.33
CA GLN A 216 -17.06 -5.97 20.20
C GLN A 216 -16.83 -4.79 19.25
N GLY A 217 -17.91 -4.21 18.70
CA GLY A 217 -17.86 -2.99 17.89
C GLY A 217 -17.24 -3.18 16.51
N LEU A 218 -17.24 -4.39 15.94
CA LEU A 218 -16.69 -4.62 14.59
C LEU A 218 -17.49 -3.90 13.50
N GLU A 219 -18.79 -3.74 13.70
CA GLU A 219 -19.71 -2.99 12.86
C GLU A 219 -19.34 -1.51 12.76
N GLU A 220 -18.85 -0.91 13.85
CA GLU A 220 -18.38 0.47 13.90
C GLU A 220 -17.05 0.65 13.16
N ARG A 221 -16.33 -0.44 12.89
CA ARG A 221 -15.07 -0.44 12.12
C ARG A 221 -15.27 -0.68 10.62
N LEU A 222 -16.51 -0.87 10.16
CA LEU A 222 -16.82 -1.10 8.74
C LEU A 222 -16.85 0.20 7.93
N HIS A 223 -15.66 0.75 7.69
CA HIS A 223 -15.44 1.82 6.71
C HIS A 223 -14.94 1.25 5.40
N TYR A 224 -15.29 1.86 4.27
CA TYR A 224 -14.85 1.40 2.94
C TYR A 224 -14.17 2.54 2.19
N ASP A 225 -13.00 2.25 1.64
CA ASP A 225 -12.17 3.24 0.97
C ASP A 225 -12.60 3.42 -0.49
N ALA A 226 -12.62 4.67 -0.97
CA ALA A 226 -12.95 5.01 -2.36
C ALA A 226 -11.78 4.76 -3.34
N HIS A 227 -10.56 4.64 -2.82
CA HIS A 227 -9.33 4.43 -3.59
C HIS A 227 -8.38 3.46 -2.86
N PRO A 228 -7.39 2.89 -3.57
CA PRO A 228 -6.32 2.13 -2.93
C PRO A 228 -5.57 2.96 -1.87
N ARG A 229 -5.12 2.30 -0.80
CA ARG A 229 -4.33 2.92 0.28
C ARG A 229 -2.85 2.86 -0.05
N LYS A 230 -2.32 3.88 -0.72
CA LYS A 230 -0.94 3.96 -1.23
C LYS A 230 -0.23 5.23 -0.73
N SER A 231 0.90 5.61 -1.32
CA SER A 231 1.61 6.84 -0.92
C SER A 231 1.60 7.88 -2.01
N LEU A 232 1.71 9.15 -1.60
CA LEU A 232 1.63 10.31 -2.47
C LEU A 232 0.25 10.44 -3.13
N ILE A 233 -0.81 10.23 -2.34
CA ILE A 233 -2.19 10.51 -2.74
C ILE A 233 -2.51 11.94 -2.29
N ASP A 234 -2.99 12.76 -3.22
CA ASP A 234 -3.24 14.18 -3.00
C ASP A 234 -4.71 14.40 -2.66
N HIS A 235 -4.95 14.99 -1.50
CA HIS A 235 -6.30 15.25 -0.98
C HIS A 235 -6.55 16.74 -0.81
N PHE A 236 -7.79 17.15 -1.08
CA PHE A 236 -8.31 18.43 -0.63
C PHE A 236 -9.56 18.19 0.20
N TYR A 237 -9.57 18.66 1.44
CA TYR A 237 -10.69 18.46 2.36
C TYR A 237 -11.45 19.76 2.65
N ASP A 238 -12.52 19.62 3.42
CA ASP A 238 -13.08 20.74 4.18
C ASP A 238 -12.03 21.27 5.19
N ASN A 239 -12.06 22.58 5.47
CA ASN A 239 -11.09 23.21 6.38
C ASN A 239 -11.27 22.72 7.83
N GLU A 240 -12.46 22.23 8.15
CA GLU A 240 -12.89 21.67 9.43
C GLU A 240 -12.71 20.15 9.51
N ALA A 241 -12.21 19.49 8.46
CA ALA A 241 -11.97 18.06 8.48
C ALA A 241 -11.03 17.69 9.64
N THR A 242 -11.44 16.67 10.39
CA THR A 242 -10.68 16.13 11.53
C THR A 242 -10.03 14.79 11.17
N LEU A 243 -9.06 14.38 11.98
CA LEU A 243 -8.45 13.06 11.88
C LEU A 243 -9.50 11.95 11.83
N GLU A 244 -10.48 12.00 12.74
CA GLU A 244 -11.53 10.99 12.86
C GLU A 244 -12.36 10.92 11.58
N SER A 245 -12.77 12.07 11.03
CA SER A 245 -13.56 12.12 9.80
C SER A 245 -12.81 11.56 8.59
N VAL A 246 -11.49 11.75 8.51
CA VAL A 246 -10.66 11.18 7.44
C VAL A 246 -10.46 9.68 7.66
N GLN A 247 -10.21 9.28 8.90
CA GLN A 247 -10.05 7.87 9.27
C GLN A 247 -11.34 7.06 8.99
N SER A 248 -12.52 7.62 9.31
CA SER A 248 -13.83 6.99 9.09
C SER A 248 -14.34 7.09 7.65
N VAL A 249 -13.62 7.79 6.76
CA VAL A 249 -14.03 8.07 5.36
C VAL A 249 -15.31 8.90 5.28
N GLU A 250 -15.53 9.80 6.24
CA GLU A 250 -16.64 10.75 6.28
C GLU A 250 -16.23 12.15 5.79
N ALA A 251 -14.93 12.46 5.83
CA ALA A 251 -14.39 13.69 5.28
C ALA A 251 -14.69 13.79 3.77
N VAL A 252 -15.27 14.90 3.35
CA VAL A 252 -15.63 15.13 1.95
C VAL A 252 -14.38 15.46 1.17
N GLU A 253 -14.06 14.66 0.16
CA GLU A 253 -13.04 14.97 -0.84
C GLU A 253 -13.55 16.12 -1.73
N ARG A 254 -12.80 17.21 -1.73
CA ARG A 254 -13.06 18.43 -2.50
C ARG A 254 -12.17 18.52 -3.74
N GLY A 255 -11.20 17.63 -3.88
CA GLY A 255 -10.29 17.53 -5.01
C GLY A 255 -10.60 16.38 -5.98
N ASP A 256 -10.04 16.44 -7.17
CA ASP A 256 -10.09 15.33 -8.16
C ASP A 256 -8.71 14.69 -8.42
N PHE A 257 -7.79 14.89 -7.48
CA PHE A 257 -6.38 14.52 -7.62
C PHE A 257 -6.07 13.09 -7.19
N ALA A 258 -6.72 12.59 -6.12
CA ALA A 258 -6.44 11.27 -5.53
C ALA A 258 -6.51 10.09 -6.53
N THR A 259 -7.38 10.18 -7.54
CA THR A 259 -7.57 9.14 -8.58
C THR A 259 -7.38 9.66 -10.01
N GLY A 260 -7.07 10.95 -10.17
CA GLY A 260 -6.95 11.60 -11.47
C GLY A 260 -5.73 11.17 -12.26
N VAL A 261 -5.74 11.39 -13.58
CA VAL A 261 -4.57 11.10 -14.44
C VAL A 261 -3.58 12.26 -14.35
N TYR A 262 -2.30 11.94 -14.17
CA TYR A 262 -1.17 12.85 -14.16
C TYR A 262 -0.34 12.65 -15.43
N GLU A 263 0.12 13.75 -16.02
CA GLU A 263 1.22 13.73 -16.97
C GLU A 263 2.51 13.40 -16.25
N SER A 264 3.42 12.68 -16.91
CA SER A 264 4.67 12.25 -16.30
C SER A 264 5.91 12.61 -17.14
N ARG A 265 7.01 12.91 -16.45
CA ARG A 265 8.32 13.17 -17.05
C ARG A 265 9.43 12.58 -16.19
N VAL A 266 10.36 11.86 -16.81
CA VAL A 266 11.54 11.29 -16.13
C VAL A 266 12.80 12.06 -16.53
N ARG A 267 13.50 12.65 -15.55
CA ARG A 267 14.79 13.34 -15.73
C ARG A 267 15.91 12.45 -15.17
N ARG A 268 16.98 12.25 -15.94
CA ARG A 268 18.07 11.33 -15.60
C ARG A 268 19.42 12.06 -15.59
N SER A 269 20.20 11.84 -14.54
CA SER A 269 21.65 12.05 -14.48
C SER A 269 22.32 10.73 -14.03
N PRO A 270 23.66 10.60 -14.10
CA PRO A 270 24.35 9.36 -13.73
C PRO A 270 24.09 8.88 -12.29
N ASP A 271 23.84 9.81 -11.37
CA ASP A 271 23.76 9.60 -9.92
C ASP A 271 22.40 9.97 -9.33
N ARG A 272 21.50 10.55 -10.14
CA ARG A 272 20.19 11.06 -9.69
C ARG A 272 19.14 10.88 -10.78
N VAL A 273 17.97 10.39 -10.40
CA VAL A 273 16.80 10.32 -11.28
C VAL A 273 15.61 10.94 -10.58
N GLN A 274 14.83 11.72 -11.33
CA GLN A 274 13.62 12.38 -10.86
C GLN A 274 12.43 12.00 -11.73
N VAL A 275 11.34 11.58 -11.08
CA VAL A 275 10.02 11.37 -11.68
C VAL A 275 9.16 12.58 -11.31
N GLN A 276 8.75 13.35 -12.31
CA GLN A 276 7.84 14.48 -12.17
C GLN A 276 6.46 14.06 -12.66
N LEU A 277 5.43 14.34 -11.88
CA LEU A 277 4.03 14.07 -12.16
C LEU A 277 3.25 15.37 -12.01
N SER A 278 2.47 15.75 -13.02
CA SER A 278 1.67 16.98 -12.98
C SER A 278 0.24 16.78 -13.46
N ARG A 279 -0.71 17.42 -12.78
CA ARG A 279 -2.12 17.41 -13.14
C ARG A 279 -2.70 18.81 -13.01
N GLU A 280 -3.40 19.25 -14.05
CA GLU A 280 -4.38 20.32 -13.94
C GLU A 280 -5.70 19.68 -13.52
N GLY A 281 -6.15 20.00 -12.32
CA GLY A 281 -7.31 19.40 -11.68
C GLY A 281 -8.20 20.46 -11.06
N ASN A 282 -9.04 20.01 -10.14
CA ASN A 282 -9.99 20.84 -9.44
C ASN A 282 -9.86 20.61 -7.94
N ALA A 283 -9.90 21.69 -7.16
CA ALA A 283 -10.32 21.60 -5.76
C ALA A 283 -11.33 22.71 -5.47
N TRP A 284 -12.42 22.38 -4.79
CA TRP A 284 -13.46 23.36 -4.43
C TRP A 284 -14.07 24.11 -5.63
N GLY A 285 -14.11 23.50 -6.81
CA GLY A 285 -14.58 24.16 -8.03
C GLY A 285 -13.54 25.08 -8.67
N LEU A 286 -12.34 25.22 -8.09
CA LEU A 286 -11.25 26.04 -8.61
C LEU A 286 -10.25 25.19 -9.42
N PRO A 287 -9.82 25.65 -10.60
CA PRO A 287 -8.74 25.01 -11.33
C PRO A 287 -7.42 25.19 -10.58
N ILE A 288 -6.73 24.09 -10.30
CA ILE A 288 -5.43 24.09 -9.61
C ILE A 288 -4.50 23.16 -10.36
N ARG A 289 -3.24 23.57 -10.50
CA ARG A 289 -2.19 22.71 -11.04
C ARG A 289 -1.34 22.16 -9.92
N THR A 290 -1.31 20.84 -9.76
CA THR A 290 -0.44 20.15 -8.81
C THR A 290 0.70 19.49 -9.57
N THR A 291 1.94 19.78 -9.16
CA THR A 291 3.14 19.09 -9.61
C THR A 291 3.84 18.46 -8.42
N LYS A 292 4.07 17.14 -8.47
CA LYS A 292 4.93 16.42 -7.52
C LYS A 292 6.15 15.84 -8.23
N ALA A 293 7.31 15.93 -7.60
CA ALA A 293 8.55 15.40 -8.13
C ALA A 293 9.24 14.53 -7.09
N VAL A 294 9.44 13.25 -7.41
CA VAL A 294 10.14 12.28 -6.55
C VAL A 294 11.53 12.02 -7.11
N THR A 295 12.53 12.27 -6.30
CA THR A 295 13.94 12.14 -6.66
C THR A 295 14.59 11.01 -5.86
N SER A 296 15.33 10.16 -6.56
CA SER A 296 16.19 9.13 -5.97
C SER A 296 17.64 9.33 -6.44
N GLN A 297 18.59 8.99 -5.57
CA GLN A 297 20.03 9.07 -5.83
C GLN A 297 20.68 7.69 -5.64
N ALA A 298 21.77 7.44 -6.37
CA ALA A 298 22.59 6.25 -6.16
C ALA A 298 23.11 6.20 -4.71
N GLY A 299 23.03 5.03 -4.08
CA GLY A 299 23.50 4.79 -2.70
C GLY A 299 22.58 5.32 -1.60
N SER A 300 21.55 6.11 -1.93
CA SER A 300 20.67 6.75 -0.96
C SER A 300 19.47 5.90 -0.57
N ASN A 301 19.14 5.85 0.70
CA ASN A 301 17.88 5.30 1.23
C ASN A 301 16.81 6.39 1.44
N THR A 302 17.01 7.59 0.90
CA THR A 302 16.12 8.73 1.06
C THR A 302 15.52 9.14 -0.28
N LEU A 303 14.22 9.39 -0.29
CA LEU A 303 13.50 10.02 -1.39
C LEU A 303 13.28 11.50 -1.07
N GLU A 304 13.64 12.39 -2.00
CA GLU A 304 13.25 13.80 -1.96
C GLU A 304 11.98 13.98 -2.77
N ILE A 305 10.92 14.50 -2.13
CA ILE A 305 9.59 14.68 -2.69
C ILE A 305 9.25 16.17 -2.65
N ALA A 306 9.25 16.82 -3.81
CA ALA A 306 8.90 18.23 -3.93
C ALA A 306 7.50 18.41 -4.52
N TYR A 307 6.67 19.20 -3.85
CA TYR A 307 5.36 19.63 -4.33
C TYR A 307 5.38 21.11 -4.72
N LEU A 308 4.73 21.41 -5.84
CA LEU A 308 4.39 22.76 -6.28
C LEU A 308 2.91 22.76 -6.67
N LEU A 309 2.14 23.58 -5.99
CA LEU A 309 0.75 23.89 -6.33
C LEU A 309 0.72 25.29 -6.92
N GLU A 310 0.09 25.42 -8.08
CA GLU A 310 -0.04 26.67 -8.84
C GLU A 310 -1.52 26.98 -9.07
N ASP A 311 -1.80 28.23 -9.47
CA ASP A 311 -3.15 28.75 -9.68
C ASP A 311 -4.02 28.73 -8.40
N LEU A 312 -3.38 28.82 -7.23
CA LEU A 312 -4.06 28.91 -5.94
C LEU A 312 -4.67 30.30 -5.71
N PRO A 313 -5.89 30.38 -5.15
CA PRO A 313 -6.50 31.64 -4.77
C PRO A 313 -5.72 32.32 -3.63
N LYS A 314 -5.69 33.65 -3.61
CA LYS A 314 -5.01 34.45 -2.58
C LYS A 314 -5.89 34.72 -1.36
N ASP A 315 -7.20 34.78 -1.59
CA ASP A 315 -8.25 35.17 -0.66
C ASP A 315 -9.01 33.97 -0.07
N GLN A 316 -8.76 32.75 -0.54
CA GLN A 316 -9.35 31.52 -0.04
C GLN A 316 -8.26 30.57 0.48
N VAL A 317 -8.54 29.97 1.64
CA VAL A 317 -7.70 28.94 2.25
C VAL A 317 -8.26 27.57 1.89
N LEU A 318 -7.37 26.68 1.43
CA LEU A 318 -7.68 25.30 1.08
C LEU A 318 -6.94 24.34 2.03
N HIS A 319 -7.59 23.24 2.41
CA HIS A 319 -6.98 22.19 3.21
C HIS A 319 -6.37 21.12 2.30
N PHE A 320 -5.05 21.12 2.15
CA PHE A 320 -4.31 20.17 1.30
C PHE A 320 -3.60 19.12 2.17
N GLY A 321 -3.77 17.84 1.85
CA GLY A 321 -3.12 16.72 2.52
C GLY A 321 -2.42 15.78 1.54
N VAL A 322 -1.31 15.18 1.99
CA VAL A 322 -0.60 14.13 1.23
C VAL A 322 -0.64 12.83 2.02
N GLU A 323 -1.36 11.82 1.54
CA GLU A 323 -1.43 10.52 2.20
C GLU A 323 -0.15 9.72 1.95
N LEU A 324 0.45 9.21 3.02
CA LEU A 324 1.51 8.21 2.97
C LEU A 324 1.08 6.98 3.79
N ASN A 325 1.01 5.82 3.15
CA ASN A 325 0.72 4.55 3.83
C ASN A 325 1.98 3.72 4.00
N PHE A 326 2.06 2.98 5.10
CA PHE A 326 3.16 2.05 5.38
C PHE A 326 2.65 0.72 5.94
N ALA A 327 2.92 -0.36 5.22
CA ALA A 327 2.52 -1.72 5.56
C ALA A 327 3.63 -2.50 6.27
N GLY A 328 3.23 -3.55 6.99
CA GLY A 328 4.15 -4.44 7.70
C GLY A 328 4.77 -3.82 8.94
N LEU A 329 4.13 -2.81 9.52
CA LEU A 329 4.51 -2.12 10.73
C LEU A 329 3.36 -2.23 11.77
N PRO A 330 3.13 -3.41 12.38
CA PRO A 330 1.92 -3.67 13.15
C PRO A 330 1.77 -2.77 14.39
N SER A 331 0.53 -2.49 14.76
CA SER A 331 0.19 -1.83 16.04
C SER A 331 0.39 -2.73 17.26
N GLY A 332 0.29 -2.14 18.46
CA GLY A 332 0.15 -2.87 19.73
C GLY A 332 1.42 -3.51 20.29
N ALA A 333 2.59 -3.20 19.73
CA ALA A 333 3.88 -3.69 20.23
C ALA A 333 4.77 -2.52 20.72
N GLU A 334 5.39 -2.69 21.89
CA GLU A 334 6.22 -1.66 22.56
C GLU A 334 7.50 -1.30 21.80
N ASP A 335 7.95 -2.19 20.92
CA ASP A 335 9.12 -2.05 20.06
C ASP A 335 8.76 -1.44 18.69
N ARG A 336 7.51 -1.00 18.52
CA ARG A 336 6.97 -0.36 17.32
C ARG A 336 6.24 0.93 17.66
N PHE A 337 6.85 2.08 17.39
CA PHE A 337 6.34 3.35 17.88
C PHE A 337 6.69 4.54 16.99
N PHE A 338 5.88 5.58 17.10
CA PHE A 338 6.18 6.90 16.57
C PHE A 338 7.16 7.64 17.46
N HIS A 339 8.05 8.44 16.87
CA HIS A 339 8.96 9.29 17.63
C HIS A 339 9.27 10.63 16.96
N ARG A 340 9.68 11.61 17.76
CA ARG A 340 10.23 12.88 17.28
C ARG A 340 11.74 12.78 17.04
N ALA A 341 12.34 13.81 16.44
CA ALA A 341 13.79 13.87 16.16
C ALA A 341 14.70 13.70 17.40
N ARG A 342 14.19 14.00 18.60
CA ARG A 342 14.92 13.82 19.87
C ARG A 342 14.72 12.44 20.52
N GLY A 343 14.05 11.50 19.83
CA GLY A 343 13.77 10.15 20.32
C GLY A 343 12.60 10.05 21.30
N GLU A 344 11.88 11.14 21.54
CA GLU A 344 10.63 11.14 22.31
C GLU A 344 9.58 10.26 21.62
N ARG A 345 9.07 9.24 22.32
CA ARG A 345 8.03 8.34 21.82
C ARG A 345 6.65 8.98 21.95
N LEU A 346 5.83 8.87 20.91
CA LEU A 346 4.48 9.46 20.86
C LEU A 346 3.35 8.43 20.97
N GLY A 347 3.66 7.14 20.90
CA GLY A 347 2.68 6.05 20.95
C GLY A 347 3.08 4.89 20.03
N HIS A 348 2.39 3.76 20.13
CA HIS A 348 2.61 2.63 19.22
C HIS A 348 2.09 2.94 17.81
N LEU A 349 2.42 2.15 16.80
CA LEU A 349 2.04 2.41 15.38
C LEU A 349 0.55 2.27 15.04
N GLY A 350 -0.29 2.09 16.06
CA GLY A 350 -1.76 2.16 15.93
C GLY A 350 -2.36 3.36 16.65
N THR A 351 -1.53 4.20 17.27
CA THR A 351 -1.99 5.41 17.95
C THR A 351 -2.42 6.44 16.92
N ALA A 352 -3.62 6.98 17.09
CA ALA A 352 -4.06 8.14 16.35
C ALA A 352 -3.38 9.39 16.91
N LEU A 353 -2.63 10.11 16.09
CA LEU A 353 -1.94 11.34 16.49
C LEU A 353 -2.42 12.49 15.62
N ASP A 354 -2.87 13.57 16.25
CA ASP A 354 -3.07 14.87 15.60
C ASP A 354 -1.98 15.81 16.10
N LEU A 355 -0.97 16.03 15.25
CA LEU A 355 0.20 16.83 15.58
C LEU A 355 0.16 18.15 14.82
N HIS A 356 0.57 19.24 15.47
CA HIS A 356 0.63 20.56 14.87
C HIS A 356 2.04 21.14 14.94
N GLU A 357 2.36 22.02 13.97
CA GLU A 357 3.62 22.77 13.89
C GLU A 357 4.87 21.89 13.98
N ILE A 358 4.84 20.74 13.28
CA ILE A 358 5.98 19.82 13.26
C ILE A 358 6.74 19.89 11.93
N GLU A 359 8.04 19.59 11.98
CA GLU A 359 8.89 19.48 10.79
C GLU A 359 9.38 18.05 10.53
N SER A 360 9.10 17.12 11.46
CA SER A 360 9.49 15.73 11.31
C SER A 360 8.67 14.78 12.17
N LEU A 361 8.45 13.57 11.66
CA LEU A 361 7.95 12.42 12.41
C LEU A 361 8.68 11.15 11.93
N GLY A 362 9.09 10.32 12.87
CA GLY A 362 9.63 8.99 12.60
C GLY A 362 8.70 7.88 13.09
N MET A 363 8.76 6.72 12.44
CA MET A 363 8.15 5.48 12.90
C MET A 363 9.16 4.34 12.83
N VAL A 364 9.29 3.62 13.94
CA VAL A 364 10.27 2.55 14.08
C VAL A 364 9.55 1.22 14.20
N ASP A 365 10.06 0.19 13.53
CA ASP A 365 9.86 -1.21 13.89
C ASP A 365 11.22 -1.82 14.22
N GLN A 366 11.48 -2.03 15.51
CA GLN A 366 12.76 -2.58 15.95
C GLN A 366 12.91 -4.05 15.58
N TRP A 367 11.83 -4.81 15.39
CA TRP A 367 11.94 -6.21 14.96
C TRP A 367 12.46 -6.31 13.53
N LEU A 368 11.87 -5.55 12.61
CA LEU A 368 12.36 -5.42 11.23
C LEU A 368 13.68 -4.65 11.14
N GLY A 369 13.96 -3.79 12.12
CA GLY A 369 15.16 -2.95 12.16
C GLY A 369 15.10 -1.78 11.18
N ILE A 370 13.90 -1.22 10.98
CA ILE A 370 13.63 -0.08 10.10
C ILE A 370 13.13 1.13 10.90
N ASP A 371 13.59 2.31 10.50
CA ASP A 371 13.09 3.62 10.93
C ASP A 371 12.72 4.44 9.69
N VAL A 372 11.42 4.68 9.50
CA VAL A 372 10.89 5.51 8.41
C VAL A 372 10.69 6.93 8.93
N ARG A 373 11.45 7.89 8.40
CA ARG A 373 11.42 9.29 8.86
C ARG A 373 10.95 10.20 7.74
N LEU A 374 9.89 10.95 8.03
CA LEU A 374 9.46 12.08 7.22
C LEU A 374 10.05 13.36 7.82
N ARG A 375 10.72 14.15 7.00
CA ARG A 375 11.09 15.54 7.31
C ARG A 375 10.48 16.46 6.28
N VAL A 376 10.02 17.63 6.70
CA VAL A 376 9.42 18.62 5.81
C VAL A 376 10.16 19.95 5.98
N ASN A 377 10.40 20.67 4.88
CA ASN A 377 11.11 21.97 4.93
C ASN A 377 10.20 23.14 5.35
N ARG A 378 8.93 22.85 5.64
CA ARG A 378 7.92 23.80 6.09
C ARG A 378 7.07 23.11 7.15
N PRO A 379 6.79 23.76 8.30
CA PRO A 379 5.93 23.19 9.33
C PRO A 379 4.59 22.69 8.78
N THR A 380 4.14 21.55 9.28
CA THR A 380 2.91 20.88 8.88
C THR A 380 2.08 20.53 10.12
N SER A 381 0.76 20.40 9.94
CA SER A 381 0.00 19.49 10.81
C SER A 381 0.12 18.08 10.23
N LEU A 382 0.00 17.05 11.06
CA LEU A 382 0.19 15.68 10.64
C LEU A 382 -0.74 14.75 11.40
N TRP A 383 -1.54 14.00 10.64
CA TRP A 383 -2.38 12.93 11.15
C TRP A 383 -1.72 11.56 11.01
N THR A 384 -1.82 10.74 12.04
CA THR A 384 -1.54 9.29 11.94
C THR A 384 -2.75 8.50 12.37
N PHE A 385 -2.99 7.36 11.74
CA PHE A 385 -4.02 6.40 12.17
C PHE A 385 -3.79 5.04 11.48
N PRO A 386 -4.26 3.93 12.07
CA PRO A 386 -4.18 2.63 11.42
C PRO A 386 -5.28 2.45 10.38
N ILE A 387 -4.96 1.75 9.29
CA ILE A 387 -5.94 1.14 8.40
C ILE A 387 -6.17 -0.29 8.87
N GLU A 388 -7.42 -0.60 9.19
CA GLU A 388 -7.83 -1.88 9.73
C GLU A 388 -9.01 -2.44 8.94
N THR A 389 -8.97 -3.75 8.67
CA THR A 389 -10.05 -4.45 7.96
C THR A 389 -10.72 -5.46 8.87
N VAL A 390 -12.04 -5.57 8.78
CA VAL A 390 -12.76 -6.70 9.37
C VAL A 390 -12.62 -7.90 8.44
N SER A 391 -11.99 -8.98 8.90
CA SER A 391 -11.74 -10.18 8.10
C SER A 391 -12.35 -11.40 8.78
N GLN A 392 -12.88 -12.31 7.97
CA GLN A 392 -13.23 -13.66 8.40
C GLN A 392 -11.96 -14.54 8.51
N SER A 393 -11.82 -15.29 9.60
CA SER A 393 -10.88 -16.40 9.73
C SER A 393 -11.58 -17.65 10.31
N GLU A 394 -10.89 -18.80 10.36
CA GLU A 394 -11.43 -20.02 10.96
C GLU A 394 -11.88 -19.82 12.42
N GLY A 395 -11.23 -18.91 13.14
CA GLY A 395 -11.53 -18.60 14.54
C GLY A 395 -12.59 -17.52 14.75
N GLY A 396 -13.23 -17.04 13.67
CA GLY A 396 -14.23 -15.97 13.72
C GLY A 396 -13.80 -14.67 13.05
N TYR A 397 -14.59 -13.61 13.26
CA TYR A 397 -14.37 -12.28 12.71
C TYR A 397 -13.46 -11.46 13.60
N GLU A 398 -12.47 -10.79 13.00
CA GLU A 398 -11.49 -9.99 13.73
C GLU A 398 -11.04 -8.76 12.94
N LEU A 399 -10.48 -7.80 13.66
CA LEU A 399 -9.87 -6.62 13.08
C LEU A 399 -8.39 -6.91 12.76
N VAL A 400 -7.99 -6.63 11.53
CA VAL A 400 -6.62 -6.87 11.06
C VAL A 400 -5.99 -5.55 10.63
N HIS A 401 -4.89 -5.18 11.28
CA HIS A 401 -4.08 -4.02 10.91
C HIS A 401 -3.41 -4.25 9.55
N GLN A 402 -3.67 -3.39 8.58
CA GLN A 402 -3.13 -3.48 7.22
C GLN A 402 -1.98 -2.53 6.97
N SER A 403 -2.07 -1.31 7.49
CA SER A 403 -1.05 -0.28 7.35
C SER A 403 -1.25 0.84 8.38
N VAL A 404 -0.24 1.68 8.49
CA VAL A 404 -0.29 2.95 9.21
C VAL A 404 -0.27 4.10 8.21
N VAL A 405 -1.13 5.09 8.43
CA VAL A 405 -1.14 6.35 7.68
C VAL A 405 -0.24 7.36 8.40
N MET A 406 0.53 8.11 7.61
CA MET A 406 1.21 9.33 7.99
C MET A 406 0.83 10.40 6.97
N MET A 407 -0.05 11.33 7.33
CA MET A 407 -0.61 12.32 6.41
C MET A 407 -0.21 13.72 6.86
N PRO A 408 0.91 14.29 6.36
CA PRO A 408 1.14 15.72 6.49
C PRO A 408 0.06 16.50 5.72
N HIS A 409 -0.44 17.57 6.34
CA HIS A 409 -1.48 18.43 5.77
C HIS A 409 -1.31 19.90 6.20
N TRP A 410 -1.84 20.78 5.36
CA TRP A 410 -1.68 22.22 5.47
C TRP A 410 -2.95 22.96 5.06
N TRP A 411 -3.17 24.10 5.71
CA TRP A 411 -4.07 25.14 5.22
C TRP A 411 -3.27 26.10 4.34
N ILE A 412 -3.51 26.04 3.03
CA ILE A 412 -2.71 26.72 2.00
C ILE A 412 -3.52 27.81 1.30
N ARG A 413 -2.81 28.82 0.79
CA ARG A 413 -3.30 29.85 -0.13
C ARG A 413 -2.16 30.24 -1.07
N GLY A 414 -2.49 30.81 -2.21
CA GLY A 414 -1.51 31.30 -3.17
C GLY A 414 -0.69 32.47 -2.61
N ASP A 415 0.60 32.46 -2.90
CA ASP A 415 1.48 33.62 -2.70
C ASP A 415 1.18 34.75 -3.71
N GLU A 416 2.05 35.76 -3.83
CA GLU A 416 1.89 36.86 -4.79
C GLU A 416 1.74 36.38 -6.24
N THR A 417 2.25 35.19 -6.57
CA THR A 417 2.18 34.54 -7.87
C THR A 417 1.17 33.41 -7.94
N GLY A 418 0.36 33.20 -6.89
CA GLY A 418 -0.64 32.12 -6.85
C GLY A 418 -0.03 30.74 -6.58
N ARG A 419 1.15 30.67 -5.92
CA ARG A 419 1.89 29.43 -5.72
C ARG A 419 2.04 29.04 -4.25
N TRP A 420 2.21 27.74 -4.03
CA TRP A 420 2.62 27.16 -2.76
C TRP A 420 3.50 25.94 -3.01
N SER A 421 4.53 25.74 -2.18
CA SER A 421 5.43 24.59 -2.33
C SER A 421 5.89 24.04 -0.99
N VAL A 422 6.22 22.74 -0.98
CA VAL A 422 6.86 22.04 0.13
C VAL A 422 7.81 20.98 -0.41
N THR A 423 8.91 20.73 0.30
CA THR A 423 9.81 19.61 0.05
C THR A 423 9.81 18.71 1.27
N MET A 424 9.63 17.42 1.03
CA MET A 424 9.67 16.36 2.02
C MET A 424 10.85 15.42 1.75
N MET A 425 11.54 15.00 2.80
CA MET A 425 12.55 13.96 2.77
C MET A 425 11.97 12.73 3.46
N LEU A 426 11.81 11.64 2.72
CA LEU A 426 11.35 10.35 3.25
C LEU A 426 12.53 9.39 3.30
N GLU A 427 13.06 9.16 4.48
CA GLU A 427 14.21 8.30 4.75
C GLU A 427 13.74 6.92 5.24
N MET A 428 14.29 5.84 4.68
CA MET A 428 14.10 4.46 5.16
C MET A 428 15.42 3.94 5.74
N ASP A 429 15.68 4.21 7.01
CA ASP A 429 16.90 3.81 7.69
C ASP A 429 16.80 2.35 8.17
N THR A 430 17.64 1.48 7.62
CA THR A 430 17.73 0.06 8.01
C THR A 430 19.05 -0.29 8.69
N SER A 431 19.79 0.70 9.20
CA SER A 431 21.10 0.48 9.84
C SER A 431 21.02 -0.53 10.99
N GLN A 432 19.91 -0.53 11.75
CA GLN A 432 19.67 -1.51 12.80
C GLN A 432 19.56 -2.93 12.24
N ALA A 433 18.80 -3.14 11.16
CA ALA A 433 18.70 -4.45 10.52
C ALA A 433 20.04 -4.90 9.92
N GLU A 434 20.73 -4.01 9.20
CA GLU A 434 22.03 -4.28 8.58
C GLU A 434 23.09 -4.65 9.62
N SER A 435 23.08 -4.02 10.81
CA SER A 435 24.00 -4.38 11.91
C SER A 435 23.79 -5.80 12.46
N ARG A 436 22.59 -6.38 12.30
CA ARG A 436 22.27 -7.77 12.69
C ARG A 436 22.72 -8.78 11.65
N MET A 437 22.90 -8.35 10.40
CA MET A 437 23.41 -9.20 9.34
C MET A 437 24.91 -9.39 9.59
N LYS A 438 25.34 -10.62 9.86
CA LYS A 438 26.77 -10.92 10.02
C LYS A 438 27.52 -10.34 8.81
N PRO A 439 28.67 -9.67 8.99
CA PRO A 439 29.52 -9.33 7.86
C PRO A 439 29.77 -10.63 7.09
N ALA A 440 29.52 -10.62 5.78
CA ALA A 440 29.95 -11.72 4.92
C ALA A 440 31.42 -11.97 5.27
N ALA A 441 31.74 -13.18 5.74
CA ALA A 441 33.09 -13.52 6.14
C ALA A 441 34.01 -13.12 4.98
N ALA A 442 34.85 -12.11 5.21
CA ALA A 442 35.92 -11.79 4.30
C ALA A 442 36.67 -13.11 4.10
N ALA A 443 36.69 -13.61 2.87
CA ALA A 443 37.47 -14.78 2.52
C ALA A 443 38.91 -14.46 2.94
N VAL A 444 39.33 -15.02 4.07
CA VAL A 444 40.72 -15.00 4.49
C VAL A 444 41.43 -15.91 3.52
N THR A 445 42.02 -15.32 2.49
CA THR A 445 43.10 -15.93 1.72
C THR A 445 44.19 -16.34 2.69
N VAL A 446 44.42 -17.64 2.81
CA VAL A 446 45.72 -18.22 3.19
C VAL A 446 46.15 -19.10 2.04
#